data_AF-A0AB73C514-F1
#
_entry.id   AF-A0AB73C514-F1
#
_cell.length_a   1.000
_cell.length_b   1.000
_cell.length_c   1.000
_cell.angle_alpha   90.00
_cell.angle_beta   90.00
_cell.angle_gamma   90.00
#
_symmetry.space_group_name_H-M   'P 1'
#
loop_
_entity.id
_entity.type
_entity.pdbx_description
1 polymer ?
#
loop_
_entity_poly.entity_id
_entity_poly.type
_entity_poly.pdbx_seq_one_letter_code
_entity_poly.pdbx_strand_id
1 'polypeptide(L)'
;MEKLNGTSMDLTQDNIEKLKQIFPEIFTEGKIDLEVLKQLLGDSIETEKERYSFTWNGKAKARQMAQTVSNATLRPEQNVLNTTHTHTHTHTHTHKQSIYRGR
;
A
#
# COMPACT_ATOMS: atom_id res chain seq x y z
N MET A 1 -7.48 -25.79 -20.92
CA MET A 1 -6.86 -24.56 -20.35
C MET A 1 -7.81 -24.05 -19.30
N GLU A 2 -7.39 -24.12 -18.04
CA GLU A 2 -8.14 -23.61 -16.90
C GLU A 2 -8.13 -22.08 -16.96
N LYS A 3 -9.31 -21.47 -16.98
CA LYS A 3 -9.46 -20.01 -17.05
C LYS A 3 -9.20 -19.45 -15.65
N LEU A 4 -8.03 -18.85 -15.46
CA LEU A 4 -7.73 -18.13 -14.22
C LEU A 4 -8.55 -16.84 -14.21
N ASN A 5 -9.53 -16.79 -13.31
CA ASN A 5 -10.36 -15.62 -13.09
C ASN A 5 -9.44 -14.53 -12.50
N GLY A 6 -9.05 -13.53 -13.31
CA GLY A 6 -8.21 -12.41 -12.91
C GLY A 6 -8.88 -11.41 -11.97
N THR A 7 -9.86 -11.87 -11.18
CA THR A 7 -10.52 -11.07 -10.15
C THR A 7 -9.63 -11.07 -8.91
N SER A 8 -9.09 -9.90 -8.59
CA SER A 8 -8.47 -9.63 -7.29
C SER A 8 -9.45 -10.00 -6.17
N MET A 9 -8.93 -10.58 -5.07
CA MET A 9 -9.73 -11.02 -3.92
C MET A 9 -10.63 -9.88 -3.43
N ASP A 10 -11.93 -10.14 -3.27
CA ASP A 10 -12.84 -9.17 -2.66
C ASP A 10 -12.56 -9.11 -1.16
N LEU A 11 -11.67 -8.19 -0.78
CA LEU A 11 -11.29 -7.96 0.60
C LEU A 11 -12.49 -7.64 1.51
N THR A 12 -13.58 -7.11 0.95
CA THR A 12 -14.79 -6.80 1.73
C THR A 12 -15.51 -8.09 2.13
N GLN A 13 -15.69 -9.00 1.18
CA GLN A 13 -16.31 -10.30 1.41
C GLN A 13 -15.49 -11.15 2.38
N ASP A 14 -14.17 -11.20 2.20
CA ASP A 14 -13.26 -11.91 3.11
C ASP A 14 -13.34 -11.36 4.54
N ASN A 15 -13.45 -10.04 4.70
CA ASN A 15 -13.59 -9.41 6.01
C ASN A 15 -14.95 -9.73 6.65
N ILE A 16 -16.03 -9.78 5.87
CA ILE A 16 -17.36 -10.19 6.34
C ILE A 16 -17.34 -11.64 6.82
N GLU A 17 -16.70 -12.54 6.08
CA GLU A 17 -16.59 -13.96 6.45
C GLU A 17 -15.78 -14.14 7.74
N LYS A 18 -14.65 -13.43 7.88
CA LYS A 18 -13.87 -13.43 9.13
C LYS A 18 -14.68 -12.89 10.30
N LEU A 19 -15.43 -11.81 10.11
CA LEU A 19 -16.30 -11.27 11.15
C LEU A 19 -17.37 -12.28 11.56
N LYS A 20 -17.95 -13.00 10.60
CA LYS A 20 -18.95 -14.04 10.87
C LYS A 20 -18.38 -15.23 11.64
N GLN A 21 -17.11 -15.57 11.43
CA GLN A 21 -16.42 -16.62 12.19
C GLN A 21 -16.16 -16.22 13.64
N ILE A 22 -15.79 -14.95 13.89
CA ILE A 22 -15.44 -14.48 15.23
C ILE A 22 -16.69 -14.07 16.02
N PHE A 23 -17.62 -13.39 15.37
CA PHE A 23 -18.82 -12.83 15.97
C PHE A 23 -20.05 -13.21 15.12
N PRO A 24 -20.54 -14.45 15.17
CA PRO A 24 -21.75 -14.83 14.44
C PRO A 24 -23.00 -14.09 14.95
N GLU A 25 -23.02 -13.71 16.24
CA GLU A 25 -24.17 -13.09 16.93
C GLU A 25 -24.48 -11.67 16.47
N ILE A 26 -23.53 -10.96 15.86
CA ILE A 26 -23.74 -9.58 15.36
C ILE A 26 -24.46 -9.56 14.00
N PHE A 27 -24.65 -10.72 13.36
CA PHE A 27 -25.29 -10.79 12.05
C PHE A 27 -26.78 -11.09 12.22
N THR A 28 -27.62 -10.09 11.94
CA THR A 28 -29.09 -10.23 11.96
C THR A 28 -29.64 -9.92 10.58
N GLU A 29 -30.36 -10.87 9.99
CA GLU A 29 -31.00 -10.72 8.65
C GLU A 29 -30.05 -10.21 7.54
N GLY A 30 -28.79 -10.63 7.58
CA GLY A 30 -27.79 -10.25 6.57
C GLY A 30 -27.20 -8.85 6.75
N LYS A 31 -27.49 -8.16 7.86
CA LYS A 31 -26.84 -6.91 8.25
C LYS A 31 -26.01 -7.09 9.51
N ILE A 32 -25.02 -6.22 9.69
CA ILE A 32 -24.17 -6.18 10.89
C ILE A 32 -24.82 -5.21 11.89
N ASP A 33 -25.18 -5.73 13.06
CA ASP A 33 -25.65 -4.93 14.19
C ASP A 33 -24.45 -4.37 14.98
N LEU A 34 -24.26 -3.07 14.87
CA LEU A 34 -23.19 -2.36 15.57
C LEU A 34 -23.46 -2.21 17.06
N GLU A 35 -24.72 -2.27 17.52
CA GLU A 35 -25.04 -2.20 18.94
C GLU A 35 -24.62 -3.47 19.66
N VAL A 36 -24.93 -4.63 19.08
CA VAL A 36 -24.49 -5.94 19.60
C VAL A 36 -22.97 -6.05 19.55
N LEU A 37 -22.33 -5.60 18.46
CA LEU A 37 -20.87 -5.57 18.35
C LEU A 37 -20.24 -4.71 19.46
N LYS A 38 -20.80 -3.52 19.71
CA LYS A 38 -20.33 -2.65 20.80
C LYS A 38 -20.50 -3.31 22.16
N GLN A 39 -21.63 -3.98 22.39
CA GLN A 39 -21.88 -4.68 23.65
C GLN A 39 -20.91 -5.83 23.88
N LEU A 40 -20.54 -6.58 22.83
CA LEU A 40 -19.54 -7.65 22.88
C LEU A 40 -18.13 -7.14 23.12
N LEU A 41 -17.76 -6.00 22.51
CA LEU A 41 -16.46 -5.34 22.72
C LEU A 41 -16.35 -4.66 24.09
N GLY A 42 -17.48 -4.25 24.68
CA GLY A 42 -17.55 -3.64 26.01
C GLY A 42 -16.64 -2.40 26.13
N ASP A 43 -15.81 -2.40 27.17
CA ASP A 43 -14.93 -1.27 27.55
C ASP A 43 -13.72 -1.09 26.63
N SER A 44 -13.50 -1.97 25.66
CA SER A 44 -12.38 -1.85 24.70
C SER A 44 -12.65 -0.86 23.57
N ILE A 45 -13.80 -0.18 23.60
CA ILE A 45 -14.15 0.88 22.66
C ILE A 45 -13.66 2.21 23.21
N GLU A 46 -12.49 2.63 22.71
CA GLU A 46 -11.94 3.95 22.96
C GLU A 46 -12.96 5.03 22.55
N THR A 47 -13.53 5.70 23.54
CA THR A 47 -14.53 6.77 23.34
C THR A 47 -13.85 8.15 23.31
N GLU A 48 -12.56 8.20 23.68
CA GLU A 48 -11.81 9.44 23.70
C GLU A 48 -11.59 9.98 22.28
N LYS A 49 -12.08 11.20 22.08
CA LYS A 49 -12.03 11.94 20.82
C LYS A 49 -10.64 12.51 20.52
N GLU A 50 -9.66 12.27 21.39
CA GLU A 50 -8.28 12.75 21.29
C GLU A 50 -7.44 11.96 20.28
N ARG A 51 -8.02 11.70 19.10
CA ARG A 51 -7.28 11.13 17.98
C ARG A 51 -6.90 12.26 17.04
N TYR A 52 -5.61 12.63 17.03
CA TYR A 52 -5.07 13.46 15.96
C TYR A 52 -5.36 12.79 14.62
N SER A 53 -6.31 13.34 13.89
CA SER A 53 -6.73 12.80 12.60
C SER A 53 -6.36 13.79 11.51
N PHE A 54 -5.39 13.40 10.67
CA PHE A 54 -5.11 14.16 9.46
C PHE A 54 -6.28 13.93 8.49
N THR A 55 -7.11 14.96 8.31
CA THR A 55 -8.25 14.97 7.41
C THR A 55 -7.92 15.88 6.23
N TRP A 56 -7.98 15.31 5.02
CA TRP A 56 -7.75 16.05 3.78
C TRP A 56 -8.86 15.72 2.79
N ASN A 57 -9.16 16.66 1.89
CA ASN A 57 -10.15 16.45 0.85
C ASN A 57 -9.77 15.23 0.00
N GLY A 58 -10.70 14.30 -0.18
CA GLY A 58 -10.46 13.07 -0.93
C GLY A 58 -9.88 11.90 -0.13
N LYS A 59 -9.60 12.00 1.18
CA LYS A 59 -9.14 10.86 2.01
C LYS A 59 -10.07 9.64 1.94
N ALA A 60 -11.39 9.88 1.99
CA ALA A 60 -12.39 8.81 1.88
C ALA A 60 -12.37 8.17 0.48
N LYS A 61 -12.31 9.01 -0.57
CA LYS A 61 -12.23 8.57 -1.96
C LYS A 61 -10.95 7.76 -2.24
N ALA A 62 -9.81 8.19 -1.70
CA ALA A 62 -8.55 7.47 -1.79
C ALA A 62 -8.60 6.10 -1.10
N ARG A 63 -9.23 6.01 0.09
CA ARG A 63 -9.47 4.72 0.75
C ARG A 63 -10.33 3.78 -0.09
N GLN A 64 -11.42 4.29 -0.65
CA GLN A 64 -12.29 3.51 -1.53
C GLN A 64 -11.56 3.02 -2.78
N MET A 65 -10.77 3.88 -3.42
CA MET A 65 -9.94 3.52 -4.58
C MET A 65 -8.93 2.43 -4.24
N ALA A 66 -8.28 2.50 -3.08
CA ALA A 66 -7.33 1.48 -2.64
C ALA A 66 -7.98 0.11 -2.40
N GLN A 67 -9.28 0.10 -2.04
CA GLN A 67 -10.07 -1.13 -1.87
C GLN A 67 -10.73 -1.59 -3.18
N THR A 68 -10.64 -0.81 -4.26
CA THR A 68 -11.24 -1.19 -5.54
C THR A 68 -10.37 -2.25 -6.21
N VAL A 69 -11.00 -3.34 -6.66
CA VAL A 69 -10.32 -4.43 -7.37
C VAL A 69 -9.70 -3.93 -8.68
N SER A 70 -8.42 -4.23 -8.90
CA SER A 70 -7.74 -3.90 -10.15
C SER A 70 -7.99 -4.99 -11.19
N ASN A 71 -8.58 -4.62 -12.33
CA ASN A 71 -8.76 -5.52 -13.48
C ASN A 71 -7.64 -5.40 -14.53
N ALA A 72 -6.61 -4.60 -14.25
CA ALA A 72 -5.50 -4.36 -15.16
C ALA A 72 -4.38 -5.38 -14.92
N THR A 73 -4.00 -6.12 -15.97
CA THR A 73 -2.85 -7.02 -15.95
C THR A 73 -1.62 -6.29 -16.46
N LEU A 74 -0.56 -6.24 -15.66
CA LEU A 74 0.75 -5.74 -16.10
C LEU A 74 1.24 -6.60 -17.27
N ARG A 75 1.62 -5.95 -18.37
CA ARG A 75 2.19 -6.62 -19.54
C ARG A 75 3.71 -6.51 -19.42
N PRO A 76 4.47 -7.61 -19.40
CA PRO A 76 5.93 -7.53 -19.28
C PRO A 76 6.50 -6.76 -20.47
N GLU A 77 7.23 -5.68 -20.21
CA GLU A 77 8.00 -4.97 -21.23
C GLU A 77 9.18 -5.85 -21.68
N GLN A 78 9.21 -6.19 -22.96
CA GLN A 78 10.28 -7.01 -23.57
C GLN A 78 11.60 -6.24 -23.77
N ASN A 79 11.72 -4.99 -23.31
CA ASN A 79 12.92 -4.19 -23.54
C ASN A 79 13.43 -3.52 -22.26
N VAL A 80 14.13 -4.31 -21.44
CA VAL A 80 15.06 -3.81 -20.40
C VAL A 80 16.46 -4.37 -20.64
N LEU A 81 16.99 -4.27 -21.87
CA LEU A 81 18.32 -4.83 -22.17
C LEU A 81 19.44 -3.84 -22.44
N ASN A 82 19.25 -2.51 -22.50
CA ASN A 82 20.41 -1.65 -22.79
C ASN A 82 20.25 -0.15 -22.52
N THR A 83 19.97 0.30 -21.30
CA THR A 83 20.42 1.68 -20.95
C THR A 83 20.78 1.82 -19.48
N THR A 84 21.77 1.05 -19.03
CA THR A 84 22.61 1.51 -17.92
C THR A 84 23.48 2.65 -18.46
N HIS A 85 23.20 3.88 -18.05
CA HIS A 85 24.11 5.00 -18.35
C HIS A 85 25.33 4.88 -17.43
N THR A 86 26.33 4.10 -17.83
CA THR A 86 27.60 4.00 -17.10
C THR A 86 28.37 5.31 -17.27
N HIS A 87 28.45 6.12 -16.22
CA HIS A 87 29.23 7.36 -16.24
C HIS A 87 30.72 7.03 -16.05
N THR A 88 31.46 6.93 -17.17
CA THR A 88 32.93 6.79 -17.13
C THR A 88 33.56 8.17 -16.91
N HIS A 89 34.02 8.44 -15.68
CA HIS A 89 34.74 9.67 -15.37
C HIS A 89 36.25 9.49 -15.64
N THR A 90 36.73 9.98 -16.78
CA THR A 90 38.17 10.05 -17.10
C THR A 90 38.80 11.23 -16.35
N HIS A 91 39.57 10.95 -15.30
CA HIS A 91 40.33 11.97 -14.57
C HIS A 91 41.72 12.14 -15.22
N THR A 92 41.94 13.25 -15.94
CA THR A 92 43.26 13.66 -16.43
C THR A 92 44.06 14.33 -15.31
N HIS A 93 44.97 13.58 -14.70
CA HIS A 93 45.90 14.11 -13.70
C HIS A 93 47.07 14.83 -14.37
N THR A 94 47.05 16.16 -14.38
CA THR A 94 48.20 16.97 -14.82
C THR A 94 49.10 17.27 -13.62
N HIS A 95 50.22 16.56 -13.49
CA HIS A 95 51.24 16.81 -12.48
C HIS A 95 52.14 17.97 -12.92
N LYS A 96 51.87 19.19 -12.45
CA LYS A 96 52.83 20.30 -12.55
C LYS A 96 53.87 20.14 -11.44
N GLN A 97 55.06 19.66 -11.78
CA GLN A 97 56.22 19.83 -10.91
C GLN A 97 56.69 21.28 -10.98
N SER A 98 56.33 22.05 -9.96
CA SER A 98 56.98 23.33 -9.66
C SER A 98 58.45 23.08 -9.35
N ILE A 99 59.32 23.58 -10.22
CA ILE A 99 60.74 23.80 -9.95
C ILE A 99 60.88 24.73 -8.73
N TYR A 100 61.22 24.17 -7.57
CA TYR A 100 61.66 24.96 -6.43
C TYR A 100 63.06 25.49 -6.71
N ARG A 101 63.13 26.81 -6.90
CA ARG A 101 64.31 27.64 -7.05
C ARG A 101 65.01 27.76 -5.70
N GLY A 102 66.30 27.42 -5.63
CA GLY A 102 67.13 27.62 -4.44
C GLY A 102 68.61 27.41 -4.70
N ARG A 103 69.33 28.44 -5.16
CA ARG A 103 70.36 29.18 -4.44
C ARG A 103 70.94 30.27 -5.34
#